data_AF-A0A447NWV5-F1
#
_entry.id   AF-A0A447NWV5-F1
#
_cell.length_a   1.000
_cell.length_b   1.000
_cell.length_c   1.000
_cell.angle_alpha   90.00
_cell.angle_beta   90.00
_cell.angle_gamma   90.00
#
_symmetry.space_group_name_H-M   'P 1'
#
loop_
_entity.id
_entity.type
_entity.pdbx_description
1 polymer ?
#
loop_
_entity_poly.entity_id
_entity_poly.type
_entity_poly.pdbx_seq_one_letter_code
_entity_poly.pdbx_strand_id
1 'polypeptide(L)'
;MILVLLISVMCIIYTWMGGIEGVIWTDVIQGLLLSGSAILIFIVICLKVQGGIGEIFTVTQQADKFFPATQFHWSWTESTVPVLMIGFLFANIQQFTASQDVVQRYIVTDSIEETKKTLLTNAKLVAVIPVFFFAIGSALFVYYQQHPQLLPAGFNTGGILPLFVVTEMPVGIAGLIIAAISLPRSPASPVA
;
A
#
# COMPACT_ATOMS: atom_id res chain seq x y z
N MET A 1 11.81 -18.89 -6.77
CA MET A 1 13.19 -18.54 -7.17
C MET A 1 13.29 -18.08 -8.62
N ILE A 2 12.79 -18.84 -9.60
CA ILE A 2 12.81 -18.45 -11.03
C ILE A 2 12.06 -17.11 -11.27
N LEU A 3 10.89 -16.93 -10.67
CA LEU A 3 10.08 -15.71 -10.86
C LEU A 3 10.79 -14.44 -10.35
N VAL A 4 11.51 -14.56 -9.22
CA VAL A 4 12.34 -13.48 -8.67
C VAL A 4 13.49 -13.15 -9.62
N LEU A 5 14.20 -14.16 -10.15
CA LEU A 5 15.28 -13.93 -11.11
C LEU A 5 14.81 -13.21 -12.37
N LEU A 6 13.66 -13.62 -12.94
CA LEU A 6 13.09 -12.97 -14.12
C LEU A 6 12.75 -11.50 -13.84
N ILE A 7 12.08 -11.24 -12.73
CA ILE A 7 11.71 -9.89 -12.28
C ILE A 7 12.96 -9.02 -12.07
N SER A 8 13.99 -9.54 -11.40
CA SER A 8 15.24 -8.81 -11.14
C SER A 8 16.02 -8.52 -12.42
N VAL A 9 16.14 -9.47 -13.34
CA VAL A 9 16.85 -9.24 -14.61
C VAL A 9 16.13 -8.19 -15.46
N MET A 10 14.81 -8.25 -15.56
CA MET A 10 14.01 -7.22 -16.23
C MET A 10 14.23 -5.84 -15.59
N CYS A 11 14.25 -5.78 -14.24
CA CYS A 11 14.52 -4.56 -13.47
C CYS A 11 15.87 -3.94 -13.79
N ILE A 12 16.93 -4.76 -13.82
CA ILE A 12 18.29 -4.31 -14.14
C ILE A 12 18.34 -3.73 -15.56
N ILE A 13 17.73 -4.41 -16.54
CA ILE A 13 17.78 -3.99 -17.94
C ILE A 13 17.12 -2.62 -18.13
N TYR A 14 15.88 -2.42 -17.66
CA TYR A 14 15.21 -1.13 -17.89
C TYR A 14 15.84 0.00 -17.07
N THR A 15 16.37 -0.29 -15.88
CA THR A 15 17.05 0.71 -15.04
C THR A 15 18.35 1.16 -15.70
N TRP A 16 19.12 0.21 -16.24
CA TRP A 16 20.37 0.51 -16.95
C TRP A 16 20.13 1.31 -18.23
N MET A 17 19.08 0.97 -19.00
CA MET A 17 18.75 1.68 -20.25
C MET A 17 18.15 3.07 -20.01
N GLY A 18 17.29 3.23 -19.00
CA GLY A 18 16.52 4.45 -18.78
C GLY A 18 17.14 5.45 -17.83
N GLY A 19 18.13 5.06 -17.02
CA GLY A 19 18.71 5.91 -15.99
C GLY A 19 17.66 6.39 -14.96
N ILE A 20 17.94 7.50 -14.28
CA ILE A 20 17.05 8.02 -13.22
C ILE A 20 15.70 8.50 -13.77
N GLU A 21 15.67 9.07 -14.98
CA GLU A 21 14.43 9.51 -15.61
C GLU A 21 13.52 8.32 -15.92
N GLY A 22 14.06 7.25 -16.49
CA GLY A 22 13.33 6.01 -16.74
C GLY A 22 12.74 5.43 -15.46
N VAL A 23 13.55 5.39 -14.39
CA VAL A 23 13.11 4.93 -13.06
C VAL A 23 11.95 5.76 -12.51
N ILE A 24 12.00 7.09 -12.63
CA ILE A 24 10.93 7.97 -12.16
C ILE A 24 9.64 7.71 -12.93
N TRP A 25 9.69 7.56 -14.25
CA TRP A 25 8.51 7.27 -15.06
C TRP A 25 7.91 5.90 -14.76
N THR A 26 8.74 4.86 -14.56
CA THR A 26 8.24 3.55 -14.14
C THR A 26 7.57 3.61 -12.77
N ASP A 27 8.12 4.39 -11.83
CA ASP A 27 7.55 4.57 -10.51
C ASP A 27 6.22 5.35 -10.53
N VAL A 28 6.07 6.33 -11.44
CA VAL A 28 4.79 7.03 -11.65
C VAL A 28 3.73 6.04 -12.13
N ILE A 29 4.04 5.23 -13.14
CA ILE A 29 3.10 4.22 -13.66
C ILE A 29 2.73 3.21 -12.56
N GLN A 30 3.71 2.69 -11.83
CA GLN A 30 3.47 1.75 -10.74
C GLN A 30 2.66 2.38 -9.59
N GLY A 31 2.97 3.62 -9.22
CA GLY A 31 2.25 4.36 -8.19
C GLY A 31 0.78 4.57 -8.55
N LEU A 32 0.50 4.94 -9.82
CA LEU A 32 -0.86 5.10 -10.32
C LEU A 32 -1.61 3.76 -10.37
N LEU A 33 -0.97 2.69 -10.87
CA LEU A 33 -1.57 1.35 -10.93
C LEU A 33 -1.89 0.82 -9.53
N LEU A 34 -0.98 0.97 -8.57
CA LEU A 34 -1.17 0.52 -7.19
C LEU A 34 -2.27 1.33 -6.49
N SER A 35 -2.27 2.65 -6.66
CA SER A 35 -3.28 3.54 -6.09
C SER A 35 -4.68 3.24 -6.65
N GLY A 36 -4.78 3.10 -7.98
CA GLY A 36 -6.02 2.73 -8.66
C GLY A 36 -6.50 1.33 -8.24
N SER A 37 -5.58 0.38 -8.08
CA SER A 37 -5.89 -0.98 -7.59
C SER A 37 -6.47 -0.95 -6.19
N ALA A 38 -5.87 -0.22 -5.25
CA ALA A 38 -6.38 -0.11 -3.88
C ALA A 38 -7.81 0.47 -3.86
N ILE A 39 -8.05 1.56 -4.59
CA ILE A 39 -9.38 2.18 -4.69
C ILE A 39 -10.39 1.19 -5.30
N LEU A 40 -10.02 0.52 -6.39
CA LEU A 40 -10.90 -0.42 -7.08
C LEU A 40 -11.23 -1.64 -6.21
N ILE A 41 -10.23 -2.23 -5.54
CA ILE A 41 -10.44 -3.34 -4.61
C ILE A 41 -11.41 -2.93 -3.51
N PHE A 42 -11.21 -1.77 -2.90
CA PHE A 42 -12.08 -1.27 -1.85
C PHE A 42 -13.53 -1.09 -2.34
N ILE A 43 -13.73 -0.51 -3.53
CA ILE A 43 -15.06 -0.37 -4.14
C ILE A 43 -15.71 -1.74 -4.37
N VAL A 44 -14.99 -2.71 -4.93
CA VAL A 44 -15.54 -4.04 -5.20
C VAL A 44 -15.92 -4.76 -3.91
N ILE A 45 -15.11 -4.67 -2.85
CA ILE A 45 -15.48 -5.26 -1.55
C ILE A 45 -16.75 -4.57 -1.02
N CYS A 46 -16.83 -3.24 -1.07
CA CYS A 46 -18.03 -2.50 -0.65
C CYS A 46 -19.30 -2.94 -1.42
N LEU A 47 -19.18 -3.34 -2.69
CA LEU A 47 -20.31 -3.84 -3.47
C LEU A 47 -20.68 -5.30 -3.14
N LYS A 48 -19.72 -6.09 -2.64
CA LYS A 48 -19.91 -7.51 -2.29
C LYS A 48 -20.34 -7.72 -0.83
N VAL A 49 -20.04 -6.79 0.08
CA VAL A 49 -20.50 -6.83 1.47
C VAL A 49 -21.98 -6.45 1.53
N GLN A 50 -22.81 -7.29 2.14
CA GLN A 50 -24.19 -6.97 2.41
C GLN A 50 -24.26 -5.78 3.38
N GLY A 51 -24.94 -4.70 2.99
CA GLY A 51 -24.97 -3.43 3.73
C GLY A 51 -23.86 -2.44 3.36
N GLY A 52 -22.92 -2.85 2.48
CA GLY A 52 -21.92 -2.01 1.86
C GLY A 52 -20.99 -1.28 2.83
N ILE A 53 -20.56 -0.07 2.46
CA ILE A 53 -19.60 0.72 3.25
C ILE A 53 -20.12 1.08 4.65
N GLY A 54 -21.43 1.27 4.81
CA GLY A 54 -22.06 1.56 6.10
C GLY A 54 -21.89 0.40 7.08
N GLU A 55 -22.20 -0.82 6.62
CA GLU A 55 -22.00 -2.03 7.42
C GLU A 55 -20.53 -2.26 7.74
N ILE A 56 -19.63 -2.05 6.77
CA ILE A 56 -18.18 -2.15 7.00
C ILE A 56 -17.75 -1.24 8.14
N PHE A 57 -18.20 0.01 8.15
CA PHE A 57 -17.88 0.96 9.20
C PHE A 57 -18.45 0.53 10.55
N THR A 58 -19.75 0.20 10.60
CA THR A 58 -20.44 -0.19 11.84
C THR A 58 -19.83 -1.43 12.48
N VAL A 59 -19.62 -2.51 11.73
CA VAL A 59 -19.04 -3.75 12.26
C VAL A 59 -17.60 -3.55 12.71
N THR A 60 -16.80 -2.80 11.94
CA THR A 60 -15.41 -2.49 12.32
C THR A 60 -15.34 -1.66 13.60
N GLN A 61 -16.25 -0.70 13.76
CA GLN A 61 -16.35 0.12 14.96
C GLN A 61 -16.79 -0.70 16.17
N GLN A 62 -17.83 -1.54 16.03
CA GLN A 62 -18.33 -2.40 17.11
C GLN A 62 -17.29 -3.39 17.59
N ALA A 63 -16.39 -3.83 16.70
CA ALA A 63 -15.27 -4.70 17.04
C ALA A 63 -14.04 -3.95 17.61
N ASP A 64 -14.12 -2.63 17.82
CA ASP A 64 -13.03 -1.76 18.33
C ASP A 64 -11.74 -1.83 17.49
N LYS A 65 -11.88 -1.94 16.15
CA LYS A 65 -10.73 -2.18 15.24
C LYS A 65 -10.20 -0.94 14.53
N PHE A 66 -10.70 0.26 14.86
CA PHE A 66 -10.17 1.52 14.31
C PHE A 66 -9.01 2.05 15.16
N PHE A 67 -9.32 2.55 16.36
CA PHE A 67 -8.36 3.12 17.29
C PHE A 67 -8.73 2.68 18.72
N PRO A 68 -8.49 1.41 19.07
CA PRO A 68 -8.85 0.88 20.38
C PRO A 68 -8.18 1.68 21.50
N ALA A 69 -8.97 2.12 22.47
CA ALA A 69 -8.49 2.94 23.59
C ALA A 69 -7.39 2.23 24.40
N THR A 70 -7.40 0.90 24.41
CA THR A 70 -6.38 0.05 25.05
C THR A 70 -4.98 0.27 24.46
N GLN A 71 -4.84 0.77 23.24
CA GLN A 71 -3.54 1.05 22.60
C GLN A 71 -2.96 2.43 22.95
N PHE A 72 -3.66 3.25 23.73
CA PHE A 72 -3.21 4.59 24.13
C PHE A 72 -2.51 4.57 25.49
N HIS A 73 -1.41 3.81 25.57
CA HIS A 73 -0.55 3.75 26.75
C HIS A 73 0.91 3.65 26.36
N TRP A 74 1.81 3.98 27.29
CA TRP A 74 3.24 3.82 27.07
C TRP A 74 3.67 2.35 27.25
N SER A 75 4.51 1.83 26.35
CA SER A 75 5.11 0.51 26.48
C SER A 75 6.55 0.52 25.98
N TRP A 76 7.38 -0.38 26.53
CA TRP A 76 8.75 -0.60 26.08
C TRP A 76 8.88 -1.81 25.15
N THR A 77 7.84 -2.63 25.07
CA THR A 77 7.85 -3.93 24.36
C THR A 77 6.75 -4.05 23.31
N GLU A 78 5.70 -3.24 23.40
CA GLU A 78 4.54 -3.29 22.52
C GLU A 78 4.49 -2.09 21.57
N SER A 79 3.93 -2.32 20.38
CA SER A 79 3.69 -1.30 19.35
C SER A 79 2.41 -0.50 19.64
N THR A 80 2.36 0.18 20.77
CA THR A 80 1.23 1.04 21.15
C THR A 80 1.24 2.36 20.37
N VAL A 81 0.15 3.15 20.41
CA VAL A 81 0.03 4.38 19.62
C VAL A 81 1.20 5.36 19.89
N PRO A 82 1.56 5.72 21.14
CA PRO A 82 2.68 6.63 21.38
C PRO A 82 4.04 6.09 20.89
N VAL A 83 4.27 4.77 21.06
CA VAL A 83 5.51 4.11 20.63
C VAL A 83 5.62 4.12 19.11
N LEU A 84 4.54 3.78 18.41
CA LEU A 84 4.46 3.83 16.96
C LEU A 84 4.61 5.26 16.43
N MET A 85 4.01 6.27 17.09
CA MET A 85 4.17 7.67 16.67
C MET A 85 5.64 8.11 16.70
N ILE A 86 6.38 7.77 17.76
CA ILE A 86 7.81 8.05 17.85
C ILE A 86 8.58 7.26 16.79
N GLY A 87 8.31 5.96 16.66
CA GLY A 87 8.95 5.10 15.65
C GLY A 87 8.75 5.63 14.24
N PHE A 88 7.51 5.96 13.87
CA PHE A 88 7.18 6.54 12.57
C PHE A 88 7.78 7.93 12.40
N LEU A 89 7.87 8.77 13.43
CA LEU A 89 8.54 10.07 13.32
C LEU A 89 10.00 9.90 12.88
N PHE A 90 10.77 9.05 13.57
CA PHE A 90 12.18 8.82 13.23
C PHE A 90 12.33 8.09 11.89
N ALA A 91 11.47 7.11 11.60
CA ALA A 91 11.48 6.43 10.30
C ALA A 91 11.21 7.41 9.15
N ASN A 92 10.25 8.33 9.30
CA ASN A 92 9.97 9.35 8.28
C ASN A 92 11.13 10.35 8.15
N ILE A 93 11.74 10.78 9.25
CA ILE A 93 12.94 11.64 9.18
C ILE A 93 14.04 10.92 8.39
N GLN A 94 14.35 9.66 8.72
CA GLN A 94 15.33 8.87 7.98
C GLN A 94 14.95 8.77 6.48
N GLN A 95 13.70 8.42 6.16
CA GLN A 95 13.25 8.26 4.78
C GLN A 95 13.40 9.56 3.97
N PHE A 96 12.94 10.69 4.49
CA PHE A 96 12.90 11.93 3.72
C PHE A 96 14.19 12.76 3.75
N THR A 97 15.13 12.47 4.67
CA THR A 97 16.36 13.28 4.85
C THR A 97 17.65 12.51 4.61
N ALA A 98 17.68 11.21 4.91
CA ALA A 98 18.91 10.41 4.88
C ALA A 98 18.92 9.35 3.77
N SER A 99 17.76 9.04 3.19
CA SER A 99 17.61 7.96 2.22
C SER A 99 17.82 8.48 0.80
N GLN A 100 18.81 7.90 0.13
CA GLN A 100 19.29 8.36 -1.18
C GLN A 100 18.21 8.29 -2.26
N ASP A 101 17.33 7.30 -2.19
CA ASP A 101 16.20 7.11 -3.11
C ASP A 101 15.22 8.29 -3.12
N VAL A 102 15.08 8.98 -1.98
CA VAL A 102 14.23 10.17 -1.85
C VAL A 102 15.03 11.44 -2.10
N VAL A 103 16.20 11.57 -1.47
CA VAL A 103 17.03 12.79 -1.56
C VAL A 103 17.47 13.04 -3.00
N GLN A 104 17.76 11.98 -3.77
CA GLN A 104 18.10 12.10 -5.18
C GLN A 104 16.97 12.71 -6.02
N ARG A 105 15.70 12.53 -5.64
CA ARG A 105 14.55 13.14 -6.35
C ARG A 105 14.47 14.64 -6.15
N TYR A 106 15.07 15.18 -5.09
CA TYR A 106 15.06 16.62 -4.84
C TYR A 106 16.04 17.38 -5.72
N ILE A 107 17.12 16.72 -6.17
CA ILE A 107 18.21 17.35 -6.92
C ILE A 107 18.10 17.15 -8.44
N VAL A 108 17.14 16.33 -8.91
CA VAL A 108 16.85 16.12 -10.34
C VAL A 108 15.77 17.08 -10.88
N THR A 109 15.18 17.92 -10.03
CA THR A 109 14.19 18.93 -10.45
C THR A 109 14.89 20.22 -10.88
N ASP A 110 14.36 20.89 -11.90
CA ASP A 110 14.97 22.09 -12.51
C ASP A 110 15.00 23.34 -11.61
N SER A 111 14.16 23.39 -10.57
CA SER A 111 14.11 24.52 -9.63
C SER A 111 13.55 24.13 -8.27
N ILE A 112 13.74 25.00 -7.27
CA ILE A 112 13.20 24.82 -5.91
C ILE A 112 11.66 24.82 -5.91
N GLU A 113 11.01 25.54 -6.84
CA GLU A 113 9.57 25.52 -7.03
C GLU A 113 9.08 24.14 -7.48
N GLU A 114 9.80 23.49 -8.40
CA GLU A 114 9.48 22.12 -8.84
C GLU A 114 9.76 21.08 -7.74
N THR A 115 10.81 21.27 -6.94
CA THR A 115 11.04 20.44 -5.74
C THR A 115 9.87 20.55 -4.76
N LYS A 116 9.37 21.77 -4.49
CA LYS A 116 8.21 21.98 -3.62
C LYS A 116 6.95 21.31 -4.15
N LYS A 117 6.70 21.38 -5.47
CA LYS A 117 5.57 20.69 -6.11
C LYS A 117 5.70 19.16 -5.98
N THR A 118 6.91 18.62 -6.12
CA THR A 118 7.20 17.19 -5.93
C THR A 118 6.83 16.75 -4.52
N LEU A 119 7.29 17.48 -3.50
CA LEU A 119 6.97 17.21 -2.09
C LEU A 119 5.46 17.33 -1.81
N LEU A 120 4.79 18.36 -2.34
CA LEU A 120 3.35 18.54 -2.15
C LEU A 120 2.54 17.43 -2.82
N THR A 121 2.96 16.96 -3.99
CA THR A 121 2.32 15.85 -4.69
C THR A 121 2.45 14.56 -3.88
N ASN A 122 3.65 14.29 -3.36
CA ASN A 122 3.88 13.15 -2.48
C ASN A 122 3.02 13.23 -1.21
N ALA A 123 2.97 14.40 -0.55
CA ALA A 123 2.17 14.59 0.65
C ALA A 123 0.67 14.32 0.42
N LYS A 124 0.12 14.76 -0.73
CA LYS A 124 -1.27 14.48 -1.11
C LYS A 124 -1.53 12.98 -1.29
N LEU A 125 -0.63 12.26 -1.97
CA LEU A 125 -0.77 10.83 -2.19
C LEU A 125 -0.67 10.04 -0.88
N VAL A 126 0.32 10.36 -0.03
CA VAL A 126 0.51 9.70 1.28
C VAL A 126 -0.65 10.00 2.24
N ALA A 127 -1.31 11.15 2.13
CA ALA A 127 -2.49 11.45 2.95
C ALA A 127 -3.73 10.61 2.57
N VAL A 128 -3.86 10.20 1.31
CA VAL A 128 -5.09 9.57 0.79
C VAL A 128 -4.95 8.07 0.57
N ILE A 129 -3.88 7.62 -0.09
CA ILE A 129 -3.78 6.24 -0.57
C ILE A 129 -3.68 5.21 0.57
N PRO A 130 -2.88 5.42 1.64
CA PRO A 130 -2.81 4.49 2.77
C PRO A 130 -4.16 4.24 3.45
N VAL A 131 -5.07 5.22 3.45
CA VAL A 131 -6.43 5.07 4.01
C VAL A 131 -7.17 3.92 3.32
N PHE A 132 -7.03 3.78 2.00
CA PHE A 132 -7.65 2.67 1.27
C PHE A 132 -7.05 1.32 1.66
N PHE A 133 -5.74 1.22 1.92
CA PHE A 133 -5.14 -0.04 2.39
C PHE A 133 -5.67 -0.47 3.76
N PHE A 134 -5.80 0.47 4.71
CA PHE A 134 -6.44 0.17 5.99
C PHE A 134 -7.93 -0.19 5.82
N ALA A 135 -8.65 0.55 4.97
CA ALA A 135 -10.06 0.30 4.69
C ALA A 135 -10.31 -1.06 4.03
N ILE A 136 -9.42 -1.52 3.13
CA ILE A 136 -9.46 -2.86 2.55
C ILE A 136 -9.34 -3.92 3.63
N GLY A 137 -8.40 -3.78 4.59
CA GLY A 137 -8.25 -4.73 5.69
C GLY A 137 -9.52 -4.87 6.53
N SER A 138 -10.15 -3.73 6.85
CA SER A 138 -11.45 -3.70 7.56
C SER A 138 -12.58 -4.27 6.72
N ALA A 139 -12.65 -3.94 5.43
CA ALA A 139 -13.67 -4.42 4.53
C ALA A 139 -13.58 -5.95 4.31
N LEU A 140 -12.37 -6.50 4.16
CA LEU A 140 -12.14 -7.94 4.06
C LEU A 140 -12.52 -8.66 5.36
N PHE A 141 -12.24 -8.05 6.51
CA PHE A 141 -12.66 -8.59 7.81
C PHE A 141 -14.18 -8.76 7.90
N VAL A 142 -14.96 -7.77 7.41
CA VAL A 142 -16.42 -7.86 7.40
C VAL A 142 -16.91 -8.83 6.32
N TYR A 143 -16.34 -8.77 5.12
CA TYR A 143 -16.68 -9.67 4.01
C TYR A 143 -16.55 -11.14 4.39
N TYR A 144 -15.43 -11.54 4.99
CA TYR A 144 -15.21 -12.94 5.36
C TYR A 144 -15.93 -13.37 6.64
N GLN A 145 -16.44 -12.44 7.45
CA GLN A 145 -17.42 -12.77 8.50
C GLN A 145 -18.78 -13.12 7.90
N GLN A 146 -19.20 -12.46 6.82
CA GLN A 146 -20.44 -12.76 6.11
C GLN A 146 -20.31 -14.03 5.23
N HIS A 147 -19.08 -14.40 4.84
CA HIS A 147 -18.78 -15.55 4.00
C HIS A 147 -17.71 -16.47 4.59
N PRO A 148 -17.92 -17.06 5.79
CA PRO A 148 -16.91 -17.86 6.47
C PRO A 148 -16.46 -19.09 5.67
N GLN A 149 -17.33 -19.64 4.82
CA GLN A 149 -17.03 -20.78 3.95
C GLN A 149 -15.98 -20.50 2.87
N LEU A 150 -15.70 -19.22 2.57
CA LEU A 150 -14.71 -18.83 1.56
C LEU A 150 -13.28 -18.78 2.11
N LEU A 151 -13.11 -18.86 3.43
CA LEU A 151 -11.79 -18.96 4.07
C LEU A 151 -11.52 -20.39 4.57
N PRO A 152 -10.44 -21.04 4.10
CA PRO A 152 -9.97 -22.28 4.68
C PRO A 152 -9.65 -22.11 6.18
N ALA A 153 -9.90 -23.15 6.97
CA ALA A 153 -9.53 -23.16 8.38
C ALA A 153 -8.01 -23.00 8.54
N GLY A 154 -7.58 -22.09 9.42
CA GLY A 154 -6.15 -21.82 9.65
C GLY A 154 -5.45 -21.04 8.52
N PHE A 155 -6.20 -20.42 7.60
CA PHE A 155 -5.62 -19.65 6.51
C PHE A 155 -4.81 -18.45 7.04
N ASN A 156 -3.66 -18.19 6.41
CA ASN A 156 -2.77 -17.09 6.80
C ASN A 156 -3.41 -15.74 6.47
N THR A 157 -3.48 -14.84 7.47
CA THR A 157 -4.13 -13.53 7.32
C THR A 157 -3.44 -12.62 6.29
N GLY A 158 -2.12 -12.75 6.11
CA GLY A 158 -1.36 -12.03 5.08
C GLY A 158 -1.69 -12.47 3.65
N GLY A 159 -2.32 -13.64 3.48
CA GLY A 159 -2.77 -14.15 2.17
C GLY A 159 -4.19 -13.74 1.79
N ILE A 160 -4.94 -13.08 2.68
CA ILE A 160 -6.38 -12.82 2.49
C ILE A 160 -6.65 -11.85 1.33
N LEU A 161 -5.86 -10.77 1.22
CA LEU A 161 -6.01 -9.82 0.12
C LEU A 161 -5.69 -10.47 -1.24
N PRO A 162 -4.53 -11.15 -1.43
CA PRO A 162 -4.28 -11.90 -2.66
C PRO A 162 -5.35 -12.93 -2.99
N LEU A 163 -5.86 -13.66 -1.98
CA LEU A 163 -6.95 -14.62 -2.16
C LEU A 163 -8.18 -13.93 -2.75
N PHE A 164 -8.64 -12.83 -2.13
CA PHE A 164 -9.79 -12.06 -2.60
C PHE A 164 -9.57 -11.54 -4.03
N VAL A 165 -8.39 -11.02 -4.35
CA VAL A 165 -8.08 -10.51 -5.69
C VAL A 165 -8.18 -11.61 -6.74
N VAL A 166 -7.73 -12.82 -6.44
CA VAL A 166 -7.75 -13.94 -7.40
C VAL A 166 -9.15 -14.54 -7.56
N THR A 167 -9.93 -14.62 -6.48
CA THR A 167 -11.22 -15.33 -6.49
C THR A 167 -12.42 -14.43 -6.80
N GLU A 168 -12.39 -13.16 -6.36
CA GLU A 168 -13.56 -12.29 -6.39
C GLU A 168 -13.51 -11.18 -7.43
N MET A 169 -12.32 -10.86 -7.97
CA MET A 169 -12.17 -9.80 -8.97
C MET A 169 -12.36 -10.35 -10.40
N PRO A 170 -12.89 -9.55 -11.35
CA PRO A 170 -13.03 -9.97 -12.73
C PRO A 170 -11.69 -10.36 -13.37
N VAL A 171 -11.75 -11.31 -14.30
CA VAL A 171 -10.61 -11.71 -15.14
C VAL A 171 -10.06 -10.47 -15.88
N GLY A 172 -8.74 -10.37 -15.98
CA GLY A 172 -8.05 -9.17 -16.49
C GLY A 172 -7.75 -8.15 -15.40
N ILE A 173 -8.75 -7.73 -14.61
CA ILE A 173 -8.55 -6.80 -13.48
C ILE A 173 -7.69 -7.45 -12.39
N ALA A 174 -7.98 -8.70 -12.04
CA ALA A 174 -7.17 -9.47 -11.10
C ALA A 174 -5.70 -9.56 -11.54
N GLY A 175 -5.48 -9.83 -12.83
CA GLY A 175 -4.14 -9.89 -13.41
C GLY A 175 -3.41 -8.55 -13.36
N LEU A 176 -4.11 -7.45 -13.63
CA LEU A 176 -3.55 -6.10 -13.55
C LEU A 176 -3.14 -5.73 -12.11
N ILE A 177 -3.96 -6.09 -11.11
CA ILE A 177 -3.66 -5.87 -9.69
C ILE A 177 -2.45 -6.70 -9.27
N ILE A 178 -2.42 -7.98 -9.63
CA ILE A 178 -1.29 -8.86 -9.32
C ILE A 178 -0.01 -8.33 -9.97
N ALA A 179 -0.09 -7.83 -11.21
CA ALA A 179 1.02 -7.18 -11.88
C ALA A 179 1.48 -5.93 -11.11
N ALA A 180 0.55 -5.06 -10.67
CA ALA A 180 0.87 -3.88 -9.87
C ALA A 180 1.62 -4.21 -8.56
N ILE A 181 1.23 -5.30 -7.90
CA ILE A 181 1.86 -5.78 -6.66
C ILE A 181 3.22 -6.46 -6.93
N SER A 182 3.32 -7.21 -8.03
CA SER A 182 4.49 -8.02 -8.35
C SER A 182 5.56 -7.27 -9.15
N LEU A 183 5.24 -6.08 -9.65
CA LEU A 183 6.18 -5.24 -10.39
C LEU A 183 7.40 -4.96 -9.51
N PRO A 184 8.63 -5.25 -10.01
CA PRO A 184 9.85 -4.96 -9.29
C PRO A 184 9.88 -3.48 -8.97
N ARG A 185 9.75 -3.19 -7.69
CA ARG A 185 9.87 -1.83 -7.21
C ARG A 185 11.33 -1.43 -7.32
N SER A 186 11.61 -0.34 -8.02
CA SER A 186 12.99 0.15 -8.13
C SER A 186 13.53 0.39 -6.72
N PRO A 187 14.80 0.01 -6.43
CA PRO A 187 15.43 0.33 -5.15
C PRO A 187 15.49 1.84 -4.87
N ALA A 188 15.18 2.68 -5.86
CA ALA A 188 15.10 4.13 -5.75
C ALA A 188 13.69 4.69 -5.43
N SER A 189 12.75 3.88 -4.94
CA SER A 189 11.36 4.33 -4.72
C SER A 189 10.95 4.49 -3.23
N PRO A 190 10.26 5.59 -2.86
CA PRO A 190 10.11 6.06 -1.47
C PRO A 190 8.98 5.39 -0.66
N VAL A 191 8.42 4.27 -1.10
CA VAL A 191 7.27 3.60 -0.43
C VAL A 191 7.65 2.20 0.04
N ALA A 192 8.92 2.04 0.46
CA ALA A 192 9.38 0.90 1.22
C ALA A 192 9.07 1.10 2.71
#